data_AF-A0A7V4G9H6-F1
#
_entry.id   AF-A0A7V4G9H6-F1
#
_cell.length_a   1.000
_cell.length_b   1.000
_cell.length_c   1.000
_cell.angle_alpha   90.00
_cell.angle_beta   90.00
_cell.angle_gamma   90.00
#
_symmetry.space_group_name_H-M   'P 1'
#
loop_
_entity.id
_entity.type
_entity.pdbx_description
1 polymer ?
#
loop_
_entity_poly.entity_id
_entity_poly.type
_entity_poly.pdbx_seq_one_letter_code
_entity_poly.pdbx_strand_id
1 'polypeptide(L)'
;MGDRQRSIPRWPGREDLLWAGFLLLMSVVFGLFYHWPLVKIAWQGELYTHMDKLRAERRAQEFKGIKTMSLEETHRLWKEGQTLFVDARPAEEYAELHIKGAMNVPWENLERLKDTGILGIPRDRRILVYCSDTRCDLALKLARHLQSLGFTQVVAFLGGFSAWDEAGYEVDTSR
;
A
#
# COMPACT_ATOMS: atom_id res chain seq x y z
N MET A 1 35.33 -45.86 -13.61
CA MET A 1 36.00 -44.53 -13.67
C MET A 1 35.56 -43.86 -14.96
N GLY A 2 34.51 -43.06 -14.91
CA GLY A 2 34.02 -42.28 -16.06
C GLY A 2 34.41 -40.82 -15.85
N ASP A 3 35.40 -40.37 -16.61
CA ASP A 3 35.95 -39.03 -16.51
C ASP A 3 34.96 -38.03 -17.10
N ARG A 4 34.23 -37.34 -16.23
CA ARG A 4 33.28 -36.30 -16.59
C ARG A 4 34.08 -35.02 -16.88
N GLN A 5 34.65 -34.93 -18.08
CA GLN A 5 35.26 -33.69 -18.57
C GLN A 5 34.20 -32.59 -18.55
N ARG A 6 34.28 -31.70 -17.55
CA ARG A 6 33.50 -30.47 -17.53
C ARG A 6 34.08 -29.57 -18.62
N SER A 7 33.38 -29.47 -19.74
CA SER A 7 33.70 -28.52 -20.80
C SER A 7 33.75 -27.11 -20.21
N ILE A 8 34.93 -26.49 -20.23
CA ILE A 8 35.11 -25.09 -19.82
C ILE A 8 34.24 -24.24 -20.77
N PRO A 9 33.37 -23.35 -20.25
CA PRO A 9 32.55 -22.50 -21.11
C PRO A 9 33.46 -21.67 -22.01
N ARG A 10 33.28 -21.84 -23.32
CA ARG A 10 34.04 -21.11 -24.33
C ARG A 10 33.58 -19.66 -24.29
N TRP A 11 34.51 -18.73 -24.05
CA TRP A 11 34.22 -17.30 -24.10
C TRP A 11 33.64 -16.93 -25.47
N PRO A 12 32.65 -16.02 -25.53
CA PRO A 12 32.08 -15.56 -26.78
C PRO A 12 33.16 -15.01 -27.71
N GLY A 13 33.02 -15.25 -29.01
CA GLY A 13 33.91 -14.66 -30.01
C GLY A 13 33.80 -13.14 -30.02
N ARG A 14 34.81 -12.47 -30.60
CA ARG A 14 34.80 -11.01 -30.78
C ARG A 14 33.55 -10.54 -31.56
N GLU A 15 33.08 -11.33 -32.52
CA GLU A 15 31.85 -11.05 -33.28
C GLU A 15 30.59 -11.16 -32.42
N ASP A 16 30.51 -12.19 -31.56
CA ASP A 16 29.40 -12.36 -30.62
C ASP A 16 29.32 -11.17 -29.64
N LEU A 17 30.48 -10.69 -29.16
CA LEU A 17 30.56 -9.52 -28.28
C LEU A 17 30.11 -8.23 -29.00
N LEU A 18 30.41 -8.08 -30.30
CA LEU A 18 29.95 -6.94 -31.09
C LEU A 18 28.44 -6.95 -31.29
N TRP A 19 27.86 -8.11 -31.62
CA TRP A 19 26.40 -8.25 -31.73
C TRP A 19 25.68 -8.05 -30.41
N ALA A 20 26.23 -8.59 -29.31
CA ALA A 20 25.69 -8.34 -27.98
C ALA A 20 25.71 -6.84 -27.64
N GLY A 21 26.81 -6.15 -27.93
CA GLY A 21 26.92 -4.69 -27.74
C GLY A 21 25.91 -3.91 -28.59
N PHE A 22 25.72 -4.30 -29.84
CA PHE A 22 24.72 -3.69 -30.74
C PHE A 22 23.29 -3.86 -30.22
N LEU A 23 22.92 -5.06 -29.77
CA LEU A 23 21.59 -5.33 -29.24
C LEU A 23 21.33 -4.58 -27.93
N LEU A 24 22.34 -4.46 -27.06
CA LEU A 24 22.27 -3.65 -25.86
C LEU A 24 22.06 -2.17 -26.21
N LEU A 25 22.84 -1.63 -27.15
CA LEU A 25 22.69 -0.25 -27.61
C LEU A 25 21.30 0.00 -28.19
N MET A 26 20.82 -0.89 -29.07
CA MET A 26 19.48 -0.79 -29.65
C MET A 26 18.40 -0.83 -28.58
N SER A 27 18.53 -1.69 -27.57
CA SER A 27 17.58 -1.80 -26.47
C SER A 27 17.53 -0.53 -25.62
N VAL A 28 18.69 0.07 -25.33
CA VAL A 28 18.78 1.34 -24.60
C VAL A 28 18.18 2.48 -25.43
N VAL A 29 18.52 2.59 -26.72
CA VAL A 29 17.98 3.63 -27.61
C VAL A 29 16.46 3.50 -27.75
N PHE A 30 15.96 2.28 -27.97
CA PHE A 30 14.53 2.03 -28.06
C PHE A 30 13.81 2.33 -26.74
N GLY A 31 14.38 1.90 -25.61
CA GLY A 31 13.86 2.20 -24.28
C GLY A 31 13.80 3.70 -23.99
N LEU A 32 14.87 4.43 -24.32
CA LEU A 32 14.91 5.89 -24.16
C LEU A 32 13.91 6.59 -25.08
N PHE A 33 13.74 6.13 -26.32
CA PHE A 33 12.76 6.70 -27.24
C PHE A 33 11.32 6.45 -26.75
N TYR A 34 11.00 5.22 -26.36
CA TYR A 34 9.67 4.83 -25.91
C TYR A 34 9.30 5.47 -24.56
N HIS A 35 10.25 5.52 -23.62
CA HIS A 35 10.06 6.12 -22.30
C HIS A 35 10.51 7.58 -22.23
N TRP A 36 10.78 8.23 -23.36
CA TRP A 36 11.26 9.61 -23.42
C TRP A 36 10.42 10.59 -22.59
N PRO A 37 9.07 10.49 -22.55
CA PRO A 37 8.26 11.35 -21.69
C PRO A 37 8.61 11.21 -20.19
N LEU A 38 8.82 9.99 -19.70
CA LEU A 38 9.20 9.74 -18.30
C LEU A 38 10.61 10.26 -18.01
N VAL A 39 11.55 10.04 -18.94
CA VAL A 39 12.92 10.56 -18.84
C VAL A 39 12.91 12.08 -18.77
N LYS A 40 12.08 12.74 -19.60
CA LYS A 40 11.94 14.20 -19.60
C LYS A 40 11.39 14.73 -18.27
N ILE A 41 10.32 14.11 -17.74
CA ILE A 41 9.73 14.47 -16.45
C ILE A 41 10.74 14.26 -15.31
N ALA A 42 11.50 13.16 -15.34
CA ALA A 42 12.56 12.89 -14.37
C ALA A 42 13.68 13.94 -14.43
N TRP A 43 14.12 14.31 -15.63
CA TRP A 43 15.12 15.36 -15.82
C TRP A 43 14.65 16.74 -15.32
N GLN A 44 13.34 16.99 -15.36
CA GLN A 44 12.72 18.20 -14.82
C GLN A 44 12.53 18.18 -13.29
N GLY A 45 12.84 17.05 -12.62
CA GLY A 45 12.60 16.88 -11.19
C GLY A 45 11.13 16.66 -10.81
N GLU A 46 10.25 16.43 -11.79
CA GLU A 46 8.80 16.31 -11.62
C GLU A 46 8.31 14.86 -11.53
N LEU A 47 9.21 13.87 -11.60
CA LEU A 47 8.80 12.46 -11.66
C LEU A 47 8.01 12.05 -10.42
N TYR A 48 8.45 12.48 -9.24
CA TYR A 48 7.79 12.12 -7.99
C TYR A 48 6.37 12.70 -7.93
N THR A 49 6.20 14.00 -8.21
CA THR A 49 4.91 14.67 -8.21
C THR A 49 3.96 14.13 -9.29
N HIS A 50 4.50 13.78 -10.46
CA HIS A 50 3.74 13.14 -11.53
C HIS A 50 3.19 11.78 -11.08
N MET A 51 4.02 10.93 -10.48
CA MET A 51 3.61 9.62 -9.99
C MET A 51 2.59 9.72 -8.85
N ASP A 52 2.75 10.69 -7.95
CA ASP A 52 1.79 10.92 -6.86
C ASP A 52 0.44 11.41 -7.39
N LYS A 53 0.43 12.27 -8.41
CA LYS A 53 -0.80 12.66 -9.11
C LYS A 53 -1.50 11.47 -9.73
N LEU A 54 -0.77 10.60 -10.45
CA LEU A 54 -1.34 9.39 -11.05
C LEU A 54 -1.91 8.43 -9.99
N ARG A 55 -1.24 8.30 -8.84
CA ARG A 55 -1.76 7.50 -7.71
C ARG A 55 -3.03 8.12 -7.15
N ALA A 56 -3.06 9.43 -6.93
CA ALA A 56 -4.23 10.13 -6.42
C ALA A 56 -5.43 9.99 -7.38
N GLU A 57 -5.21 10.15 -8.68
CA GLU A 57 -6.25 9.95 -9.71
C GLU A 57 -6.75 8.52 -9.74
N ARG A 58 -5.85 7.53 -9.74
CA ARG A 58 -6.21 6.10 -9.65
C ARG A 58 -7.05 5.84 -8.42
N ARG A 59 -6.65 6.33 -7.24
CA ARG A 59 -7.41 6.15 -6.00
C ARG A 59 -8.77 6.82 -6.04
N ALA A 60 -8.86 8.04 -6.57
CA ALA A 60 -10.13 8.74 -6.67
C ALA A 60 -11.13 7.99 -7.57
N GLN A 61 -10.63 7.37 -8.65
CA GLN A 61 -11.44 6.53 -9.53
C GLN A 61 -11.78 5.19 -8.90
N GLU A 62 -10.75 4.46 -8.44
CA GLU A 62 -10.88 3.12 -7.88
C GLU A 62 -11.73 3.17 -6.62
N PHE A 63 -11.47 4.08 -5.67
CA PHE A 63 -12.09 4.21 -4.35
C PHE A 63 -13.27 5.18 -4.27
N LYS A 64 -13.87 5.52 -5.41
CA LYS A 64 -15.05 6.40 -5.48
C LYS A 64 -16.16 5.93 -4.52
N GLY A 65 -16.68 6.85 -3.71
CA GLY A 65 -17.77 6.61 -2.77
C GLY A 65 -17.34 6.20 -1.36
N ILE A 66 -16.05 5.93 -1.13
CA ILE A 66 -15.54 5.73 0.23
C ILE A 66 -15.34 7.10 0.88
N LYS A 67 -15.93 7.29 2.06
CA LYS A 67 -15.74 8.49 2.86
C LYS A 67 -14.35 8.48 3.49
N THR A 68 -13.65 9.59 3.39
CA THR A 68 -12.34 9.80 4.02
C THR A 68 -12.45 10.85 5.12
N MET A 69 -11.54 10.82 6.09
CA MET A 69 -11.58 11.72 7.25
C MET A 69 -10.22 12.35 7.55
N SER A 70 -10.20 13.57 8.09
CA SER A 70 -8.97 14.26 8.51
C SER A 70 -8.42 13.70 9.83
N LEU A 71 -7.19 14.08 10.19
CA LEU A 71 -6.58 13.72 11.47
C LEU A 71 -7.38 14.27 12.66
N GLU A 72 -7.79 15.53 12.59
CA GLU A 72 -8.52 16.22 13.65
C GLU A 72 -9.89 15.59 13.89
N GLU A 73 -10.61 15.28 12.81
CA GLU A 73 -11.89 14.58 12.86
C GLU A 73 -11.74 13.15 13.40
N THR A 74 -10.68 12.45 12.98
CA THR A 74 -10.32 11.11 13.47
C THR A 74 -10.07 11.11 14.97
N HIS A 75 -9.26 12.04 15.47
CA HIS A 75 -9.00 12.17 16.90
C HIS A 75 -10.25 12.60 17.69
N ARG A 76 -11.12 13.44 17.11
CA ARG A 76 -12.42 13.73 17.73
C ARG A 76 -13.27 12.47 17.90
N LEU A 77 -13.41 11.64 16.85
CA LEU A 77 -14.17 10.39 16.93
C LEU A 77 -13.55 9.38 17.90
N TRP A 78 -12.22 9.37 18.02
CA TRP A 78 -11.52 8.53 18.99
C TRP A 78 -11.89 8.93 20.43
N LYS A 79 -11.85 10.22 20.74
CA LYS A 79 -12.22 10.75 22.06
C LYS A 79 -13.68 10.51 22.44
N GLU A 80 -14.58 10.44 21.45
CA GLU A 80 -15.99 10.10 21.68
C GLU A 80 -16.19 8.63 22.11
N GLY A 81 -15.26 7.72 21.79
CA GLY A 81 -15.31 6.30 22.18
C GLY A 81 -16.41 5.46 21.53
N GLN A 82 -17.15 6.01 20.55
CA GLN A 82 -18.27 5.33 19.89
C GLN A 82 -17.90 4.68 18.55
N THR A 83 -16.72 4.99 18.02
CA THR A 83 -16.23 4.49 16.73
C THR A 83 -15.33 3.28 16.96
N LEU A 84 -15.50 2.21 16.19
CA LEU A 84 -14.53 1.11 16.16
C LEU A 84 -13.38 1.49 15.23
N PHE A 85 -12.17 1.54 15.77
CA PHE A 85 -10.95 1.76 15.00
C PHE A 85 -10.42 0.43 14.50
N VAL A 86 -10.06 0.35 13.21
CA VAL A 86 -9.59 -0.87 12.56
C VAL A 86 -8.27 -0.60 11.86
N ASP A 87 -7.24 -1.34 12.26
CA ASP A 87 -5.93 -1.31 11.62
C ASP A 87 -5.85 -2.34 10.50
N ALA A 88 -5.66 -1.89 9.26
CA ALA A 88 -5.54 -2.76 8.09
C ALA A 88 -4.12 -3.31 7.85
N ARG A 89 -3.14 -2.89 8.65
CA ARG A 89 -1.73 -3.30 8.53
C ARG A 89 -1.50 -4.75 8.94
N PRO A 90 -0.37 -5.36 8.53
CA PRO A 90 0.09 -6.65 9.04
C PRO A 90 0.09 -6.71 10.57
N ALA A 91 -0.11 -7.91 11.11
CA ALA A 91 -0.21 -8.12 12.55
C ALA A 91 1.07 -7.72 13.30
N GLU A 92 2.22 -7.82 12.63
CA GLU A 92 3.52 -7.43 13.15
C GLU A 92 3.60 -5.90 13.36
N GLU A 93 3.19 -5.10 12.36
CA GLU A 93 3.16 -3.64 12.46
C GLU A 93 2.18 -3.17 13.55
N TYR A 94 1.03 -3.84 13.67
CA TYR A 94 0.05 -3.55 14.72
C TYR A 94 0.62 -3.87 16.11
N ALA A 95 1.25 -5.03 16.29
CA ALA A 95 1.80 -5.45 17.58
C ALA A 95 2.99 -4.58 18.03
N GLU A 96 3.72 -3.98 17.09
CA GLU A 96 4.77 -3.02 17.41
C GLU A 96 4.20 -1.72 17.98
N LEU A 97 3.25 -1.09 17.27
CA LEU A 97 2.58 0.12 17.72
C LEU A 97 1.32 0.41 16.89
N HIS A 98 0.21 0.73 17.54
CA HIS A 98 -1.06 1.03 16.87
C HIS A 98 -1.89 2.07 17.64
N ILE A 99 -2.95 2.58 17.01
CA ILE A 99 -3.89 3.52 17.67
C ILE A 99 -4.56 2.80 18.84
N LYS A 100 -4.50 3.39 20.04
CA LYS A 100 -5.02 2.76 21.25
C LYS A 100 -6.49 2.34 21.10
N GLY A 101 -6.78 1.07 21.39
CA GLY A 101 -8.12 0.49 21.30
C GLY A 101 -8.58 0.13 19.88
N ALA A 102 -7.68 0.18 18.90
CA ALA A 102 -7.97 -0.35 17.57
C ALA A 102 -8.06 -1.89 17.58
N MET A 103 -8.74 -2.44 16.58
CA MET A 103 -8.77 -3.87 16.27
C MET A 103 -7.91 -4.11 15.02
N ASN A 104 -7.05 -5.11 15.04
CA ASN A 104 -6.29 -5.49 13.84
C ASN A 104 -7.12 -6.35 12.88
N VAL A 105 -7.21 -5.92 11.63
CA VAL A 105 -7.84 -6.67 10.52
C VAL A 105 -6.91 -6.59 9.31
N PRO A 106 -5.83 -7.39 9.27
CA PRO A 106 -4.85 -7.34 8.18
C PRO A 106 -5.49 -7.65 6.83
N TRP A 107 -5.18 -6.84 5.83
CA TRP A 107 -5.68 -7.06 4.47
C TRP A 107 -5.28 -8.43 3.88
N GLU A 108 -4.07 -8.89 4.20
CA GLU A 108 -3.56 -10.20 3.77
C GLU A 108 -4.36 -11.39 4.30
N ASN A 109 -5.07 -11.21 5.43
CA ASN A 109 -5.82 -12.25 6.11
C ASN A 109 -7.33 -12.15 5.88
N LEU A 110 -7.78 -11.51 4.79
CA LEU A 110 -9.20 -11.41 4.46
C LEU A 110 -9.91 -12.77 4.31
N GLU A 111 -9.21 -13.81 3.87
CA GLU A 111 -9.79 -15.16 3.80
C GLU A 111 -10.17 -15.70 5.18
N ARG A 112 -9.53 -15.17 6.22
CA ARG A 112 -9.74 -15.48 7.64
C ARG A 112 -10.42 -14.32 8.37
N LEU A 113 -11.18 -13.47 7.67
CA LEU A 113 -11.89 -12.33 8.27
C LEU A 113 -12.82 -12.73 9.42
N LYS A 114 -13.31 -13.98 9.43
CA LYS A 114 -14.09 -14.53 10.54
C LYS A 114 -13.31 -14.55 11.85
N ASP A 115 -12.00 -14.77 11.79
CA ASP A 115 -11.13 -14.96 12.95
C ASP A 115 -10.81 -13.61 13.62
N THR A 116 -11.01 -12.48 12.94
CA THR A 116 -10.78 -11.14 13.50
C THR A 116 -11.94 -10.66 14.38
N GLY A 117 -13.08 -11.36 14.39
CA GLY A 117 -14.29 -10.95 15.11
C GLY A 117 -15.07 -9.80 14.46
N ILE A 118 -14.56 -9.18 13.39
CA ILE A 118 -15.21 -8.03 12.73
C ILE A 118 -16.60 -8.38 12.21
N LEU A 119 -16.84 -9.63 11.79
CA LEU A 119 -18.14 -10.07 11.28
C LEU A 119 -19.22 -10.18 12.37
N GLY A 120 -18.83 -10.21 13.65
CA GLY A 120 -19.74 -10.16 14.79
C GLY A 120 -20.19 -8.74 15.14
N ILE A 121 -19.62 -7.71 14.51
CA ILE A 121 -19.95 -6.32 14.79
C ILE A 121 -21.27 -5.92 14.09
N PRO A 122 -22.14 -5.13 14.74
CA PRO A 122 -23.35 -4.59 14.11
C PRO A 122 -23.05 -3.83 12.83
N ARG A 123 -23.88 -4.00 11.79
CA ARG A 123 -23.61 -3.44 10.45
C ARG A 123 -23.78 -1.92 10.38
N ASP A 124 -24.48 -1.35 11.35
CA ASP A 124 -24.66 0.09 11.56
C ASP A 124 -23.59 0.72 12.46
N ARG A 125 -22.72 -0.10 13.08
CA ARG A 125 -21.59 0.40 13.87
C ARG A 125 -20.69 1.26 12.99
N ARG A 126 -20.29 2.43 13.51
CA ARG A 126 -19.30 3.27 12.86
C ARG A 126 -17.92 2.63 12.95
N ILE A 127 -17.29 2.43 11.80
CA ILE A 127 -15.97 1.83 11.65
C ILE A 127 -15.06 2.85 10.96
N LEU A 128 -13.93 3.15 11.59
CA LEU A 128 -12.84 3.89 10.97
C LEU A 128 -11.70 2.92 10.67
N VAL A 129 -11.30 2.85 9.40
CA VAL A 129 -10.18 2.02 8.96
C VAL A 129 -8.97 2.89 8.68
N TYR A 130 -7.79 2.48 9.12
CA TYR A 130 -6.52 3.13 8.81
C TYR A 130 -5.45 2.14 8.34
N CYS A 131 -4.36 2.66 7.80
CA CYS A 131 -3.15 1.92 7.42
C CYS A 131 -1.92 2.72 7.87
N SER A 132 -0.71 2.43 7.37
CA SER A 132 0.55 3.05 7.78
C SER A 132 0.60 4.55 7.45
N ASP A 133 0.42 4.94 6.19
CA ASP A 133 0.59 6.33 5.74
C ASP A 133 -0.31 6.67 4.54
N THR A 134 -0.15 7.91 4.04
CA THR A 134 -0.88 8.42 2.86
C THR A 134 -0.59 7.65 1.57
N ARG A 135 0.47 6.83 1.48
CA ARG A 135 0.81 6.01 0.31
C ARG A 135 0.26 4.59 0.42
N CYS A 136 -0.31 4.23 1.56
CA CYS A 136 -0.97 2.95 1.74
C CYS A 136 -2.43 2.95 1.25
N ASP A 137 -2.81 1.92 0.48
CA ASP A 137 -4.18 1.73 -0.01
C ASP A 137 -5.02 0.76 0.84
N LEU A 138 -4.42 0.07 1.81
CA LEU A 138 -5.10 -1.00 2.55
C LEU A 138 -6.34 -0.52 3.31
N ALA A 139 -6.30 0.71 3.86
CA ALA A 139 -7.46 1.29 4.54
C ALA A 139 -8.67 1.44 3.60
N LEU A 140 -8.44 1.91 2.38
CA LEU A 140 -9.47 2.07 1.36
C LEU A 140 -9.97 0.71 0.84
N LYS A 141 -9.05 -0.23 0.61
CA LYS A 141 -9.38 -1.60 0.18
C LYS A 141 -10.25 -2.32 1.21
N LEU A 142 -9.85 -2.30 2.48
CA LEU A 142 -10.61 -2.90 3.56
C LEU A 142 -11.94 -2.18 3.77
N ALA A 143 -11.97 -0.85 3.73
CA ALA A 143 -13.22 -0.10 3.84
C ALA A 143 -14.24 -0.50 2.77
N ARG A 144 -13.81 -0.63 1.51
CA ARG A 144 -14.64 -1.15 0.42
C ARG A 144 -15.15 -2.56 0.71
N HIS A 145 -14.26 -3.44 1.16
CA HIS A 145 -14.62 -4.81 1.44
C HIS A 145 -15.70 -4.87 2.54
N LEU A 146 -15.54 -4.11 3.63
CA LEU A 146 -16.54 -4.00 4.68
C LEU A 146 -17.88 -3.44 4.16
N GLN A 147 -17.85 -2.41 3.31
CA GLN A 147 -19.07 -1.91 2.67
C GLN A 147 -19.76 -2.98 1.82
N SER A 148 -18.99 -3.78 1.06
CA SER A 148 -19.53 -4.88 0.25
C SER A 148 -20.16 -5.99 1.10
N LEU A 149 -19.71 -6.14 2.34
CA LEU A 149 -20.31 -7.07 3.30
C LEU A 149 -21.59 -6.51 3.93
N GLY A 150 -21.87 -5.21 3.80
CA GLY A 150 -23.08 -4.57 4.30
C GLY A 150 -22.86 -3.61 5.47
N PHE A 151 -21.62 -3.31 5.86
CA PHE A 151 -21.34 -2.27 6.84
C PHE A 151 -21.67 -0.89 6.26
N THR A 152 -22.51 -0.12 6.93
CA THR A 152 -23.09 1.11 6.38
C THR A 152 -22.35 2.38 6.79
N GLN A 153 -21.61 2.34 7.90
CA GLN A 153 -20.88 3.49 8.46
C GLN A 153 -19.37 3.28 8.46
N VAL A 154 -18.79 3.00 7.28
CA VAL A 154 -17.33 2.81 7.13
C VAL A 154 -16.68 4.08 6.58
N VAL A 155 -15.63 4.55 7.27
CA VAL A 155 -14.79 5.69 6.85
C VAL A 155 -13.31 5.28 6.85
N ALA A 156 -12.53 5.87 5.95
CA ALA A 156 -11.08 5.63 5.87
C ALA A 156 -10.29 6.85 6.35
N PHE A 157 -9.32 6.63 7.22
CA PHE A 157 -8.36 7.66 7.63
C PHE A 157 -7.10 7.55 6.78
N LEU A 158 -6.93 8.48 5.84
CA LEU A 158 -5.82 8.45 4.87
C LEU A 158 -4.49 8.94 5.45
N GLY A 159 -4.49 9.69 6.56
CA GLY A 159 -3.26 10.07 7.25
C GLY A 159 -2.51 8.87 7.80
N GLY A 160 -3.26 7.80 8.11
CA GLY A 160 -2.70 6.56 8.61
C GLY A 160 -2.09 6.70 10.01
N PHE A 161 -1.45 5.64 10.46
CA PHE A 161 -0.76 5.57 11.73
C PHE A 161 0.35 6.63 11.85
N SER A 162 1.09 6.90 10.77
CA SER A 162 2.16 7.92 10.76
C SER A 162 1.65 9.28 11.22
N ALA A 163 0.54 9.77 10.65
CA ALA A 163 -0.02 11.06 11.03
C ALA A 163 -0.56 11.09 12.47
N TRP A 164 -1.02 9.94 12.98
CA TRP A 164 -1.47 9.81 14.37
C TRP A 164 -0.31 9.87 15.35
N ASP A 165 0.76 9.14 15.07
CA ASP A 165 1.97 9.07 15.90
C ASP A 165 2.73 10.41 15.89
N GLU A 166 2.88 11.03 14.72
CA GLU A 166 3.49 12.36 14.57
C GLU A 166 2.74 13.45 15.36
N ALA A 167 1.43 13.29 15.53
CA ALA A 167 0.59 14.19 16.32
C ALA A 167 0.69 13.94 17.84
N GLY A 168 1.38 12.88 18.27
CA GLY A 168 1.55 12.50 19.67
C GLY A 168 0.25 12.01 20.32
N TYR A 169 -0.66 11.44 19.53
CA TYR A 169 -1.92 10.89 20.05
C TYR A 169 -1.73 9.49 20.64
N GLU A 170 -2.73 9.01 21.39
CA GLU A 170 -2.62 7.81 22.20
C GLU A 170 -2.43 6.54 21.36
N VAL A 171 -1.37 5.81 21.69
CA VAL A 171 -0.98 4.54 21.06
C VAL A 171 -0.94 3.40 22.08
N ASP A 172 -0.91 2.17 21.59
CA ASP A 172 -0.79 0.96 22.38
C ASP A 172 0.07 -0.10 21.65
N THR A 173 0.49 -1.12 22.37
CA THR A 173 1.24 -2.31 21.91
C THR A 173 0.54 -3.62 22.29
N SER A 174 -0.68 -3.54 22.86
CA SER A 174 -1.51 -4.70 23.17
C SER A 174 -1.93 -5.49 21.92
N ARG A 175 -2.10 -6.81 22.06
CA ARG A 175 -2.49 -7.70 20.95
C ARG A 175 -3.99 -7.97 20.94
#